data_AF-A0A7R8X7Q0-F1
#
_entry.id   AF-A0A7R8X7Q0-F1
#
_cell.length_a   1.000
_cell.length_b   1.000
_cell.length_c   1.000
_cell.angle_alpha   90.00
_cell.angle_beta   90.00
_cell.angle_gamma   90.00
#
_symmetry.space_group_name_H-M   'P 1'
#
loop_
_entity.id
_entity.type
_entity.pdbx_description
1 polymer ?
#
loop_
_entity_poly.entity_id
_entity_poly.type
_entity_poly.pdbx_seq_one_letter_code
_entity_poly.pdbx_strand_id
1 'polypeptide(L)'
;MCSLLGDKTRMHELSRDPNAYIRPSPSGGKLGGVARNTQDAIYLCECAGYKIIFIETVGVGQSELAVADMVDAFVLLIPPGGGDELQGIKKGIIERSHFICITKADGDLIPAARRIQYDYLSAIKYMRPVSQNWKTKVMRISAFTGEGLKELWGDLEKYHQMMVSCGEFFSNRKDQRKSWMWNYIADNIVSIFKQHPAVKKKLNEMERQVIEGISTPGIAAEVLLKEFIKEVP
;
A
#
# COMPACT_ATOMS: atom_id res chain seq x y z
N MET A 1 6.00 -24.43 -0.99
CA MET A 1 7.20 -24.30 -0.12
C MET A 1 6.88 -23.28 0.97
N CYS A 2 7.07 -23.65 2.24
CA CYS A 2 6.50 -23.01 3.44
C CYS A 2 6.93 -21.55 3.69
N SER A 3 5.95 -20.67 3.93
CA SER A 3 6.14 -19.45 4.74
C SER A 3 5.56 -19.71 6.13
N LEU A 4 6.43 -19.88 7.13
CA LEU A 4 6.09 -20.25 8.49
C LEU A 4 5.28 -19.14 9.19
N LEU A 5 4.02 -19.45 9.51
CA LEU A 5 3.15 -18.75 10.47
C LEU A 5 2.91 -17.24 10.22
N GLY A 6 2.75 -16.84 8.95
CA GLY A 6 1.84 -15.73 8.68
C GLY A 6 0.43 -16.17 9.07
N ASP A 7 -0.37 -15.25 9.60
CA ASP A 7 -1.73 -15.41 10.13
C ASP A 7 -2.73 -16.10 9.15
N LYS A 8 -2.48 -17.38 8.89
CA LYS A 8 -3.30 -18.31 8.12
C LYS A 8 -4.55 -18.70 8.90
N THR A 9 -4.58 -18.39 10.19
CA THR A 9 -5.75 -18.54 11.07
C THR A 9 -6.93 -17.71 10.59
N ARG A 10 -6.70 -16.54 9.97
CA ARG A 10 -7.77 -15.71 9.37
C ARG A 10 -8.27 -16.19 8.00
N MET A 11 -7.50 -16.99 7.27
CA MET A 11 -7.80 -17.42 5.89
C MET A 11 -7.71 -18.94 5.75
N HIS A 12 -8.46 -19.65 6.59
CA HIS A 12 -8.32 -21.10 6.75
C HIS A 12 -8.59 -21.89 5.46
N GLU A 13 -9.64 -21.55 4.72
CA GLU A 13 -9.97 -22.21 3.44
C GLU A 13 -8.87 -21.99 2.39
N LEU A 14 -8.52 -20.71 2.14
CA LEU A 14 -7.50 -20.34 1.17
C LEU A 14 -6.11 -20.90 1.52
N SER A 15 -5.80 -21.03 2.82
CA SER A 15 -4.52 -21.59 3.27
C SER A 15 -4.31 -23.07 2.90
N ARG A 16 -5.39 -23.78 2.57
CA ARG A 16 -5.39 -25.20 2.19
C ARG A 16 -5.54 -25.41 0.68
N ASP A 17 -5.89 -24.38 -0.08
CA ASP A 17 -6.04 -24.47 -1.53
C ASP A 17 -4.64 -24.60 -2.18
N PRO A 18 -4.35 -25.67 -2.93
CA PRO A 18 -3.07 -25.84 -3.62
C PRO A 18 -2.79 -24.76 -4.68
N ASN A 19 -3.83 -24.06 -5.15
CA ASN A 19 -3.72 -22.97 -6.12
C ASN A 19 -3.46 -21.61 -5.45
N ALA A 20 -3.46 -21.55 -4.11
CA ALA A 20 -3.22 -20.32 -3.37
C ALA A 20 -1.83 -20.32 -2.71
N TYR A 21 -1.17 -19.16 -2.74
CA TYR A 21 0.08 -18.94 -2.03
C TYR A 21 -0.06 -17.72 -1.12
N ILE A 22 0.05 -17.95 0.19
CA ILE A 22 -0.07 -16.91 1.22
C ILE A 22 1.31 -16.68 1.84
N ARG A 23 1.76 -15.43 1.81
CA ARG A 23 3.03 -15.00 2.39
C ARG A 23 2.81 -13.75 3.27
N PRO A 24 3.14 -13.79 4.58
CA PRO A 24 3.30 -12.58 5.37
C PRO A 24 4.48 -11.77 4.86
N SER A 25 4.33 -10.45 4.74
CA SER A 25 5.47 -9.58 4.46
C SER A 25 6.17 -9.24 5.78
N PRO A 26 7.47 -9.53 5.94
CA PRO A 26 8.18 -9.25 7.18
C PRO A 26 8.27 -7.73 7.39
N SER A 27 7.90 -7.27 8.60
CA SER A 27 8.11 -5.90 9.06
C SER A 27 9.61 -5.65 9.28
N GLY A 28 10.35 -5.42 8.20
CA GLY A 28 11.79 -5.19 8.24
C GLY A 28 12.16 -3.83 8.85
N GLY A 29 11.81 -3.55 10.10
CA GLY A 29 12.26 -2.42 10.96
C GLY A 29 12.08 -0.98 10.43
N LYS A 30 11.74 -0.79 9.16
CA LYS A 30 11.61 0.47 8.42
C LYS A 30 10.51 0.29 7.39
N LEU A 31 9.67 1.31 7.21
CA LEU A 31 8.55 1.28 6.26
C LEU A 31 8.98 0.90 4.82
N GLY A 32 10.17 1.34 4.39
CA GLY A 32 10.72 1.03 3.06
C GLY A 32 11.14 -0.44 2.85
N GLY A 33 11.61 -1.12 3.91
CA GLY A 33 12.03 -2.53 3.81
C GLY A 33 10.88 -3.50 3.54
N VAL A 34 9.66 -3.16 4.00
CA VAL A 34 8.44 -3.94 3.75
C VAL A 34 8.00 -3.78 2.30
N ALA A 35 7.99 -2.56 1.78
CA ALA A 35 7.60 -2.29 0.40
C ALA A 35 8.54 -3.00 -0.60
N ARG A 36 9.86 -2.94 -0.37
CA ARG A 36 10.86 -3.64 -1.19
C ARG A 36 10.61 -5.15 -1.27
N ASN A 37 10.50 -5.81 -0.11
CA ASN A 37 10.31 -7.26 -0.07
C ASN A 37 9.00 -7.70 -0.72
N THR A 38 7.96 -6.86 -0.64
CA THR A 38 6.67 -7.12 -1.29
C THR A 38 6.77 -6.99 -2.81
N GLN A 39 7.49 -6.00 -3.34
CA GLN A 39 7.68 -5.83 -4.79
C GLN A 39 8.43 -7.01 -5.42
N ASP A 40 9.50 -7.48 -4.78
CA ASP A 40 10.24 -8.67 -5.23
C ASP A 40 9.34 -9.92 -5.18
N ALA A 41 8.51 -10.04 -4.13
CA ALA A 41 7.56 -11.15 -4.02
C ALA A 41 6.46 -11.10 -5.10
N ILE A 42 5.95 -9.92 -5.45
CA ILE A 42 5.00 -9.74 -6.56
C ILE A 42 5.63 -10.27 -7.85
N TYR A 43 6.85 -9.83 -8.16
CA TYR A 43 7.55 -10.25 -9.39
C TYR A 43 7.78 -11.76 -9.42
N LEU A 44 8.23 -12.36 -8.32
CA LEU A 44 8.41 -13.80 -8.22
C LEU A 44 7.11 -14.59 -8.40
N CYS A 45 5.99 -14.09 -7.85
CA CYS A 45 4.67 -14.70 -8.03
C CYS A 45 4.21 -14.61 -9.50
N GLU A 46 4.41 -13.47 -10.16
CA GLU A 46 4.10 -13.33 -11.59
C GLU A 46 4.94 -14.31 -12.43
N CYS A 47 6.25 -14.43 -12.16
CA CYS A 47 7.12 -15.39 -12.83
C CYS A 47 6.75 -16.85 -12.54
N ALA A 48 6.21 -17.15 -11.36
CA ALA A 48 5.70 -18.47 -10.99
C ALA A 48 4.33 -18.79 -11.63
N GLY A 49 3.74 -17.87 -12.41
CA GLY A 49 2.50 -18.09 -13.14
C GLY A 49 1.23 -17.68 -12.40
N TYR A 50 1.34 -17.01 -11.25
CA TYR A 50 0.18 -16.43 -10.58
C TYR A 50 -0.33 -15.23 -11.38
N LYS A 51 -1.60 -15.28 -11.77
CA LYS A 51 -2.25 -14.22 -12.57
C LYS A 51 -2.95 -13.17 -11.71
N ILE A 52 -3.26 -13.53 -10.46
CA ILE A 52 -3.98 -12.68 -9.51
C ILE A 52 -3.14 -12.62 -8.25
N ILE A 53 -2.79 -11.40 -7.85
CA ILE A 53 -1.97 -11.14 -6.66
C ILE A 53 -2.72 -10.15 -5.78
N PHE A 54 -3.10 -10.58 -4.58
CA PHE A 54 -3.70 -9.71 -3.57
C PHE A 54 -2.63 -9.22 -2.61
N ILE A 55 -2.61 -7.91 -2.38
CA ILE A 55 -1.73 -7.26 -1.41
C ILE A 55 -2.60 -6.63 -0.33
N GLU A 56 -2.54 -7.20 0.88
CA GLU A 56 -3.25 -6.68 2.07
C GLU A 56 -2.30 -5.83 2.90
N THR A 57 -2.75 -4.64 3.30
CA THR A 57 -2.07 -3.83 4.32
C THR A 57 -2.38 -4.36 5.70
N VAL A 58 -1.37 -4.60 6.53
CA VAL A 58 -1.55 -5.04 7.93
C VAL A 58 -1.16 -3.90 8.87
N GLY A 59 -2.14 -3.36 9.62
CA GLY A 59 -1.90 -2.42 10.73
C GLY A 59 -2.01 -0.92 10.39
N VAL A 60 -1.70 -0.08 11.39
CA VAL A 60 -1.74 1.39 11.35
C VAL A 60 -0.40 1.96 10.86
N GLY A 61 -0.40 2.68 9.73
CA GLY A 61 0.83 3.23 9.16
C GLY A 61 0.60 4.22 8.00
N GLN A 62 1.66 4.44 7.22
CA GLN A 62 1.64 5.09 5.89
C GLN A 62 1.82 4.03 4.77
N SER A 63 1.51 2.78 5.08
CA SER A 63 1.67 1.64 4.17
C SER A 63 0.62 1.62 3.05
N GLU A 64 -0.49 2.32 3.21
CA GLU A 64 -1.61 2.33 2.27
C GLU A 64 -1.22 3.02 0.96
N LEU A 65 -0.54 4.16 1.03
CA LEU A 65 -0.05 4.87 -0.15
C LEU A 65 1.05 4.05 -0.86
N ALA A 66 1.94 3.42 -0.11
CA ALA A 66 2.95 2.53 -0.69
C ALA A 66 2.31 1.33 -1.41
N VAL A 67 1.24 0.76 -0.85
CA VAL A 67 0.48 -0.32 -1.51
C VAL A 67 -0.24 0.18 -2.76
N ALA A 68 -0.84 1.37 -2.72
CA ALA A 68 -1.46 1.97 -3.91
C ALA A 68 -0.46 2.14 -5.07
N ASP A 69 0.81 2.38 -4.77
CA ASP A 69 1.88 2.55 -5.75
C ASP A 69 2.48 1.21 -6.26
N MET A 70 1.99 0.06 -5.81
CA MET A 70 2.46 -1.25 -6.26
C MET A 70 1.39 -2.16 -6.86
N VAL A 71 0.13 -1.71 -6.91
CA VAL A 71 -1.00 -2.50 -7.43
C VAL A 71 -1.62 -1.83 -8.65
N ASP A 72 -2.31 -2.63 -9.48
CA ASP A 72 -3.07 -2.10 -10.61
C ASP A 72 -4.44 -1.55 -10.17
N ALA A 73 -5.07 -2.19 -9.19
CA ALA A 73 -6.34 -1.78 -8.62
C ALA A 73 -6.23 -1.69 -7.10
N PHE A 74 -6.78 -0.62 -6.53
CA PHE A 74 -6.77 -0.38 -5.09
C PHE A 74 -8.20 -0.37 -4.57
N VAL A 75 -8.49 -1.27 -3.63
CA VAL A 75 -9.81 -1.47 -3.04
C VAL A 75 -9.78 -1.06 -1.58
N LEU A 76 -10.53 -0.02 -1.23
CA LEU A 76 -10.69 0.43 0.13
C LEU A 76 -11.89 -0.26 0.77
N LEU A 77 -11.66 -0.94 1.89
CA LEU A 77 -12.71 -1.60 2.67
C LEU A 77 -13.11 -0.71 3.87
N ILE A 78 -14.40 -0.44 4.02
CA ILE A 78 -14.93 0.42 5.09
C ILE A 78 -16.08 -0.32 5.78
N PRO A 79 -16.05 -0.56 7.10
CA PRO A 79 -17.21 -1.12 7.81
C PRO A 79 -18.31 -0.07 7.97
N PRO A 80 -19.55 -0.47 8.31
CA PRO A 80 -20.61 0.47 8.60
C PRO A 80 -20.57 0.85 10.09
N GLY A 81 -20.03 2.02 10.46
CA GLY A 81 -20.12 2.46 11.86
C GLY A 81 -19.43 3.77 12.26
N GLY A 82 -20.23 4.73 12.75
CA GLY A 82 -19.78 5.68 13.78
C GLY A 82 -19.53 7.14 13.38
N GLY A 83 -20.21 7.71 12.39
CA GLY A 83 -20.44 9.16 12.29
C GLY A 83 -19.27 10.08 11.89
N ASP A 84 -18.02 9.62 11.95
CA ASP A 84 -16.83 10.42 11.63
C ASP A 84 -15.81 9.71 10.74
N GLU A 85 -16.16 8.57 10.12
CA GLU A 85 -15.23 7.80 9.28
C GLU A 85 -14.75 8.56 8.05
N LEU A 86 -15.55 9.50 7.54
CA LEU A 86 -15.14 10.37 6.42
C LEU A 86 -14.08 11.40 6.86
N GLN A 87 -14.03 11.76 8.15
CA GLN A 87 -12.94 12.56 8.74
C GLN A 87 -11.74 11.69 9.17
N GLY A 88 -11.98 10.44 9.59
CA GLY A 88 -10.95 9.50 10.03
C GLY A 88 -10.15 8.85 8.89
N ILE A 89 -10.77 8.66 7.72
CA ILE A 89 -10.07 8.15 6.53
C ILE A 89 -9.32 9.30 5.87
N LYS A 90 -7.99 9.18 5.83
CA LYS A 90 -7.10 10.17 5.23
C LYS A 90 -7.54 10.45 3.79
N LYS A 91 -7.82 11.72 3.46
CA LYS A 91 -8.16 12.21 2.11
C LYS A 91 -7.31 11.57 1.00
N GLY A 92 -6.01 11.40 1.23
CA GLY A 92 -5.08 10.78 0.28
C GLY A 92 -5.34 9.30 -0.06
N ILE A 93 -5.98 8.52 0.81
CA ILE A 93 -6.31 7.10 0.55
C ILE A 93 -7.52 7.00 -0.38
N ILE A 94 -8.54 7.83 -0.14
CA ILE A 94 -9.75 7.86 -0.97
C ILE A 94 -9.40 8.30 -2.39
N GLU A 95 -8.54 9.32 -2.53
CA GLU A 95 -8.05 9.82 -3.81
C GLU A 95 -7.21 8.81 -4.61
N ARG A 96 -6.75 7.72 -3.98
CA ARG A 96 -6.02 6.62 -4.64
C ARG A 96 -6.90 5.38 -4.87
N SER A 97 -8.14 5.40 -4.41
CA SER A 97 -9.04 4.25 -4.45
C SER A 97 -9.79 4.14 -5.77
N HIS A 98 -9.68 2.97 -6.41
CA HIS A 98 -10.43 2.61 -7.61
C HIS A 98 -11.81 2.05 -7.25
N PHE A 99 -11.89 1.42 -6.08
CA PHE A 99 -13.10 0.84 -5.51
C PHE A 99 -13.16 1.16 -4.02
N ILE A 100 -14.36 1.49 -3.55
CA ILE A 100 -14.67 1.67 -2.14
C ILE A 100 -15.80 0.70 -1.81
N CYS A 101 -15.51 -0.26 -0.94
CA CYS A 101 -16.45 -1.31 -0.56
C CYS A 101 -16.88 -1.11 0.89
N ILE A 102 -18.16 -0.82 1.09
CA ILE A 102 -18.78 -0.76 2.40
C ILE A 102 -19.09 -2.21 2.82
N THR A 103 -18.24 -2.74 3.69
CA THR A 103 -18.28 -4.10 4.21
C THR A 103 -19.40 -4.30 5.23
N LYS A 104 -19.61 -5.55 5.68
CA LYS A 104 -20.64 -5.94 6.67
C LYS A 104 -22.03 -5.40 6.33
N ALA A 105 -22.35 -5.30 5.03
CA ALA A 105 -23.63 -4.79 4.56
C ALA A 105 -24.72 -5.88 4.63
N ASP A 106 -24.91 -6.44 5.82
CA ASP A 106 -25.78 -7.56 6.12
C ASP A 106 -26.57 -7.32 7.43
N GLY A 107 -27.67 -8.05 7.61
CA GLY A 107 -28.53 -7.95 8.80
C GLY A 107 -28.94 -6.52 9.16
N ASP A 108 -28.83 -6.20 10.45
CA ASP A 108 -29.22 -4.89 11.00
C ASP A 108 -28.29 -3.74 10.57
N LEU A 109 -27.15 -4.04 9.95
CA LEU A 109 -26.18 -3.05 9.47
C LEU A 109 -26.49 -2.55 8.05
N ILE A 110 -27.43 -3.16 7.33
CA ILE A 110 -27.82 -2.73 5.97
C ILE A 110 -28.19 -1.23 5.90
N PRO A 111 -29.02 -0.66 6.80
CA PRO A 111 -29.35 0.75 6.77
C PRO A 111 -28.13 1.67 6.95
N ALA A 112 -27.22 1.32 7.87
CA ALA A 112 -25.99 2.07 8.11
C ALA A 112 -25.04 2.01 6.89
N ALA A 113 -24.88 0.81 6.29
CA ALA A 113 -24.07 0.62 5.09
C ALA A 113 -24.61 1.43 3.89
N ARG A 114 -25.94 1.52 3.73
CA ARG A 114 -26.57 2.36 2.70
C ARG A 114 -26.31 3.85 2.91
N ARG A 115 -26.36 4.32 4.15
CA ARG A 115 -26.06 5.72 4.48
C ARG A 115 -24.63 6.08 4.12
N ILE A 116 -23.66 5.27 4.56
CA ILE A 116 -22.24 5.49 4.28
C ILE A 116 -21.95 5.41 2.78
N GLN A 117 -22.54 4.44 2.07
CA GLN A 117 -22.43 4.38 0.62
C GLN A 117 -22.87 5.69 -0.04
N TYR A 118 -23.99 6.26 0.40
CA TYR A 118 -24.50 7.53 -0.12
C TYR A 118 -23.55 8.71 0.18
N ASP A 119 -22.99 8.75 1.39
CA ASP A 119 -22.03 9.79 1.79
C ASP A 119 -20.77 9.75 0.89
N TYR A 120 -20.21 8.56 0.64
CA TYR A 120 -19.06 8.39 -0.26
C TYR A 120 -19.39 8.68 -1.73
N LEU A 121 -20.55 8.24 -2.22
CA LEU A 121 -21.02 8.58 -3.58
C LEU A 121 -21.18 10.09 -3.77
N SER A 122 -21.60 10.80 -2.72
CA SER A 122 -21.74 12.25 -2.75
C SER A 122 -20.38 12.94 -2.73
N ALA A 123 -19.45 12.47 -1.90
CA ALA A 123 -18.09 13.02 -1.78
C ALA A 123 -17.26 12.84 -3.05
N ILE A 124 -17.29 11.65 -3.68
CA ILE A 124 -16.46 11.32 -4.85
C ILE A 124 -16.75 12.21 -6.06
N LYS A 125 -17.96 12.76 -6.17
CA LYS A 125 -18.30 13.71 -7.25
C LYS A 125 -17.41 14.95 -7.27
N TYR A 126 -16.86 15.33 -6.12
CA TYR A 126 -16.00 16.51 -5.97
C TYR A 126 -14.51 16.15 -5.94
N MET A 127 -14.16 14.86 -6.06
CA MET A 127 -12.78 14.40 -6.07
C MET A 127 -12.31 14.17 -7.50
N ARG A 128 -11.01 14.39 -7.71
CA ARG A 128 -10.38 14.05 -8.99
C ARG A 128 -10.33 12.52 -9.09
N PRO A 129 -10.77 11.92 -10.21
CA PRO A 129 -10.68 10.48 -10.39
C PRO A 129 -9.22 10.05 -10.51
N VAL A 130 -8.93 8.82 -10.08
CA VAL A 130 -7.58 8.22 -10.13
C VAL A 130 -7.10 8.07 -11.57
N SER A 131 -8.01 7.77 -12.49
CA SER A 131 -7.79 7.66 -13.92
C SER A 131 -8.80 8.54 -14.66
N GLN A 132 -8.42 9.05 -15.83
CA GLN A 132 -9.38 9.78 -16.68
C GLN A 132 -10.45 8.84 -17.25
N ASN A 133 -10.13 7.56 -17.38
CA ASN A 133 -11.01 6.55 -17.97
C ASN A 133 -11.86 5.82 -16.92
N TRP A 134 -11.48 5.82 -15.64
CA TRP A 134 -12.23 5.15 -14.57
C TRP A 134 -12.75 6.11 -13.51
N LYS A 135 -14.06 6.02 -13.23
CA LYS A 135 -14.65 6.65 -12.05
C LYS A 135 -14.66 5.66 -10.90
N THR A 136 -14.16 6.08 -9.74
CA THR A 136 -14.16 5.27 -8.52
C THR A 136 -15.57 4.75 -8.22
N LYS A 137 -15.69 3.43 -8.03
CA LYS A 137 -16.97 2.79 -7.72
C LYS A 137 -17.14 2.64 -6.21
N VAL A 138 -18.34 2.94 -5.71
CA VAL A 138 -18.72 2.71 -4.30
C VAL A 138 -19.80 1.65 -4.26
N MET A 139 -19.54 0.54 -3.58
CA MET A 139 -20.47 -0.58 -3.48
C MET A 139 -20.56 -1.12 -2.06
N ARG A 140 -21.58 -1.92 -1.80
CA ARG A 140 -21.79 -2.62 -0.53
C ARG A 140 -21.45 -4.09 -0.73
N ILE A 141 -20.76 -4.67 0.23
CA ILE A 141 -20.40 -6.10 0.23
C ILE A 141 -20.60 -6.70 1.61
N SER A 142 -20.87 -8.00 1.65
CA SER A 142 -20.80 -8.80 2.87
C SER A 142 -19.87 -9.98 2.64
N ALA A 143 -18.79 -10.02 3.41
CA ALA A 143 -17.92 -11.20 3.43
C ALA A 143 -18.59 -12.40 4.11
N PHE A 144 -19.61 -12.15 4.96
CA PHE A 144 -20.33 -13.20 5.69
C PHE A 144 -21.37 -13.90 4.82
N THR A 145 -22.20 -13.13 4.09
CA THR A 145 -23.22 -13.70 3.19
C THR A 145 -22.72 -13.95 1.77
N GLY A 146 -21.58 -13.36 1.41
CA GLY A 146 -21.02 -13.38 0.05
C GLY A 146 -21.65 -12.36 -0.90
N GLU A 147 -22.66 -11.60 -0.46
CA GLU A 147 -23.34 -10.58 -1.28
C GLU A 147 -22.35 -9.49 -1.75
N GLY A 148 -22.41 -9.16 -3.03
CA GLY A 148 -21.58 -8.10 -3.64
C GLY A 148 -20.17 -8.52 -4.05
N LEU A 149 -19.68 -9.69 -3.63
CA LEU A 149 -18.33 -10.16 -3.96
C LEU A 149 -18.18 -10.51 -5.45
N LYS A 150 -19.19 -11.16 -6.03
CA LYS A 150 -19.18 -11.53 -7.46
C LYS A 150 -19.26 -10.30 -8.35
N GLU A 151 -20.07 -9.32 -7.96
CA GLU A 151 -20.21 -8.03 -8.62
C GLU A 151 -18.91 -7.23 -8.55
N LEU A 152 -18.25 -7.22 -7.37
CA LEU A 152 -16.94 -6.58 -7.20
C LEU A 152 -15.90 -7.22 -8.13
N TRP A 153 -15.85 -8.55 -8.19
CA TRP A 153 -14.93 -9.24 -9.10
C TRP A 153 -15.19 -8.90 -10.56
N GLY A 154 -16.45 -8.93 -11.00
CA GLY A 154 -16.81 -8.57 -12.37
C GLY A 154 -16.50 -7.11 -12.71
N ASP A 155 -16.56 -6.20 -11.74
CA ASP A 155 -16.17 -4.81 -11.94
C ASP A 155 -14.64 -4.60 -11.94
N LEU A 156 -13.88 -5.41 -11.18
CA LEU A 156 -12.41 -5.45 -11.28
C LEU A 156 -11.96 -5.94 -12.65
N GLU A 157 -12.61 -6.96 -13.21
CA GLU A 157 -12.32 -7.45 -14.57
C GLU A 157 -12.61 -6.37 -15.63
N LYS A 158 -13.75 -5.68 -15.53
CA LYS A 158 -14.07 -4.55 -16.43
C LYS A 158 -13.04 -3.42 -16.31
N TYR A 159 -12.64 -3.08 -15.09
CA TYR A 159 -11.59 -2.09 -14.86
C TYR A 159 -10.30 -2.51 -15.56
N HIS A 160 -9.84 -3.74 -15.34
CA HIS A 160 -8.64 -4.26 -15.98
C HIS A 160 -8.72 -4.18 -17.51
N GLN A 161 -9.82 -4.67 -18.11
CA GLN A 161 -10.03 -4.63 -19.55
C GLN A 161 -9.98 -3.20 -20.12
N MET A 162 -10.61 -2.26 -19.42
CA MET A 162 -10.65 -0.86 -19.83
C MET A 162 -9.26 -0.20 -19.73
N MET A 163 -8.53 -0.47 -18.65
CA MET A 163 -7.17 0.07 -18.46
C MET A 163 -6.19 -0.51 -19.48
N VAL A 164 -6.37 -1.78 -19.88
CA VAL A 164 -5.60 -2.40 -20.96
C VAL A 164 -5.95 -1.78 -22.31
N SER A 165 -7.25 -1.60 -22.61
CA SER A 165 -7.68 -1.07 -23.91
C SER A 165 -7.31 0.38 -24.14
N CYS A 166 -7.27 1.21 -23.09
CA CYS A 166 -6.77 2.59 -23.17
C CYS A 166 -5.25 2.72 -23.01
N GLY A 167 -4.54 1.61 -22.73
CA GLY A 167 -3.08 1.57 -22.58
C GLY A 167 -2.54 2.04 -21.23
N GLU A 168 -3.38 2.57 -20.34
CA GLU A 168 -2.96 3.03 -19.00
C GLU A 168 -2.37 1.89 -18.15
N PHE A 169 -2.87 0.66 -18.29
CA PHE A 169 -2.38 -0.49 -17.51
C PHE A 169 -0.86 -0.69 -17.64
N PHE A 170 -0.36 -0.74 -18.87
CA PHE A 170 1.07 -0.93 -19.12
C PHE A 170 1.89 0.32 -18.85
N SER A 171 1.32 1.51 -19.01
CA SER A 171 1.98 2.78 -18.67
C SER A 171 2.21 2.88 -17.17
N ASN A 172 1.16 2.66 -16.37
CA ASN A 172 1.20 2.72 -14.91
C ASN A 172 2.25 1.76 -14.36
N ARG A 173 2.29 0.51 -14.86
CA ARG A 173 3.32 -0.47 -14.46
C ARG A 173 4.75 -0.08 -14.86
N LYS A 174 4.96 0.67 -15.95
CA LYS A 174 6.29 1.22 -16.29
C LYS A 174 6.71 2.29 -15.28
N ASP A 175 5.79 3.18 -14.93
CA ASP A 175 6.05 4.26 -13.96
C ASP A 175 6.27 3.70 -12.55
N GLN A 176 5.50 2.68 -12.15
CA GLN A 176 5.70 1.95 -10.91
C GLN A 176 7.10 1.34 -10.86
N ARG A 177 7.53 0.59 -11.89
CA ARG A 177 8.89 0.01 -11.94
C ARG A 177 10.00 1.07 -11.83
N LYS A 178 9.81 2.22 -12.49
CA LYS A 178 10.74 3.36 -12.37
C LYS A 178 10.77 3.90 -10.94
N SER A 179 9.61 4.09 -10.31
CA SER A 179 9.50 4.52 -8.92
C SER A 179 10.17 3.53 -7.96
N TRP A 180 9.93 2.23 -8.16
CA TRP A 180 10.52 1.16 -7.35
C TRP A 180 12.04 1.16 -7.44
N MET A 181 12.61 1.36 -8.64
CA MET A 181 14.06 1.48 -8.82
C MET A 181 14.64 2.65 -8.01
N TRP A 182 14.01 3.83 -8.04
CA TRP A 182 14.48 4.98 -7.27
C TRP A 182 14.35 4.79 -5.76
N ASN A 183 13.25 4.18 -5.31
CA ASN A 183 13.08 3.83 -3.90
C ASN A 183 14.16 2.84 -3.44
N TYR A 184 14.49 1.85 -4.28
CA TYR A 184 15.57 0.90 -4.03
C TYR A 184 16.94 1.60 -3.89
N ILE A 185 17.24 2.53 -4.79
CA ILE A 185 18.47 3.32 -4.75
C ILE A 185 18.53 4.12 -3.44
N ALA A 186 17.46 4.85 -3.11
CA ALA A 186 17.41 5.68 -1.91
C ALA A 186 17.57 4.85 -0.63
N ASP A 187 16.84 3.75 -0.50
CA ASP A 187 16.90 2.88 0.69
C ASP A 187 18.29 2.26 0.86
N ASN A 188 18.93 1.83 -0.23
CA ASN A 188 20.27 1.26 -0.16
C ASN A 188 21.33 2.31 0.15
N ILE A 189 21.27 3.50 -0.45
CA ILE A 189 22.19 4.60 -0.14
C ILE A 189 22.09 4.94 1.36
N VAL A 190 20.87 5.10 1.89
CA VAL A 190 20.68 5.37 3.32
C VAL A 190 21.18 4.23 4.19
N SER A 191 21.00 2.97 3.77
CA SER A 191 21.51 1.81 4.50
C SER A 191 23.04 1.80 4.54
N ILE A 192 23.71 1.97 3.39
CA ILE A 192 25.17 2.03 3.27
C ILE A 192 25.71 3.20 4.08
N PHE A 193 25.10 4.38 3.95
CA PHE A 193 25.45 5.58 4.69
C PHE A 193 25.44 5.35 6.21
N LYS A 194 24.37 4.75 6.75
CA LYS A 194 24.26 4.45 8.19
C LYS A 194 25.24 3.39 8.67
N GLN A 195 25.70 2.50 7.79
CA GLN A 195 26.67 1.46 8.12
C GLN A 195 28.13 1.94 7.96
N HIS A 196 28.36 3.06 7.29
CA HIS A 196 29.69 3.59 7.01
C HIS A 196 30.44 3.90 8.33
N PRO A 197 31.67 3.40 8.54
CA PRO A 197 32.39 3.55 9.80
C PRO A 197 32.57 5.00 10.24
N ALA A 198 32.94 5.91 9.33
CA ALA A 198 33.13 7.33 9.64
C ALA A 198 31.81 8.02 10.06
N VAL A 199 30.70 7.69 9.39
CA VAL A 199 29.37 8.22 9.71
C VAL A 199 28.91 7.69 11.06
N LYS A 200 29.01 6.37 11.28
CA LYS A 200 28.57 5.71 12.52
C LYS A 200 29.28 6.25 13.76
N LYS A 201 30.56 6.65 13.66
CA LYS A 201 31.31 7.30 14.74
C LYS A 201 30.73 8.66 15.15
N LYS A 202 30.25 9.47 14.19
CA LYS A 202 29.71 10.82 14.45
C LYS A 202 28.19 10.89 14.56
N LEU A 203 27.47 9.88 14.08
CA LEU A 203 26.01 9.91 13.96
C LEU A 203 25.32 10.20 15.30
N ASN A 204 25.67 9.45 16.35
CA ASN A 204 25.06 9.62 17.67
C ASN A 204 25.32 11.02 18.26
N GLU A 205 26.52 11.58 18.02
CA GLU A 205 26.85 12.93 18.49
C GLU A 205 26.04 13.99 17.75
N MET A 206 25.95 13.89 16.43
CA MET A 206 25.18 14.83 15.60
C MET A 206 23.68 14.76 15.91
N GLU A 207 23.12 13.56 16.09
CA GLU A 207 21.72 13.40 16.51
C GLU A 207 21.47 14.06 17.88
N ARG A 208 22.38 13.90 18.85
CA ARG A 208 22.29 14.57 20.14
C ARG A 208 22.31 16.10 20.00
N GLN A 209 23.25 16.65 19.23
CA GLN A 209 23.35 18.10 19.01
C GLN A 209 22.09 18.68 18.35
N VAL A 210 21.43 17.94 17.46
CA VAL A 210 20.16 18.35 16.84
C VAL A 210 19.03 18.34 17.86
N ILE A 211 18.91 17.28 18.67
CA ILE A 211 17.86 17.16 19.70
C ILE A 211 18.01 18.27 20.76
N GLU A 212 19.24 18.60 21.15
CA GLU A 212 19.55 19.65 22.13
C GLU A 212 19.49 21.07 21.55
N GLY A 213 19.26 21.22 20.23
CA GLY A 213 19.18 22.52 19.55
C GLY A 213 20.53 23.22 19.36
N ILE A 214 21.65 22.53 19.58
CA ILE A 214 23.02 23.03 19.41
C ILE A 214 23.38 23.18 17.92
N SER A 215 22.85 22.27 17.08
CA SER A 215 23.05 22.29 15.62
C SER A 215 21.73 22.17 14.90
N THR A 216 21.63 22.76 13.70
CA THR A 216 20.45 22.61 12.86
C THR A 216 20.48 21.25 12.15
N PRO A 217 19.32 20.64 11.83
CA PRO A 217 19.27 19.39 11.07
C PRO A 217 20.05 19.44 9.76
N GLY A 218 20.03 20.57 9.06
CA GLY A 218 20.76 20.75 7.80
C GLY A 218 22.27 20.72 7.97
N ILE A 219 22.80 21.43 8.97
CA ILE A 219 24.26 21.47 9.24
C ILE A 219 24.75 20.08 9.68
N ALA A 220 24.04 19.45 10.62
CA ALA A 220 24.36 18.09 11.07
C ALA A 220 24.37 17.08 9.92
N ALA A 221 23.37 17.15 9.02
CA ALA A 221 23.32 16.31 7.83
C ALA A 221 24.50 16.57 6.88
N GLU A 222 24.85 17.83 6.62
CA GLU A 222 25.98 18.18 5.74
C GLU A 222 27.32 17.68 6.28
N VAL A 223 27.53 17.76 7.60
CA VAL A 223 28.72 17.20 8.26
C VAL A 223 28.81 15.70 8.01
N LEU A 224 27.72 14.95 8.27
CA LEU A 224 27.70 13.51 8.07
C LEU A 224 27.87 13.13 6.58
N LEU A 225 27.29 13.90 5.66
CA LEU A 225 27.48 13.71 4.21
C LEU A 225 28.93 13.92 3.78
N LYS A 226 29.61 14.95 4.30
CA LYS A 226 31.03 15.19 4.02
C LYS A 226 31.91 14.05 4.51
N GLU A 227 31.64 13.50 5.69
CA GLU A 227 32.38 12.34 6.20
C GLU A 227 32.15 11.09 5.34
N PHE A 228 30.94 10.92 4.82
CA PHE A 228 30.65 9.82 3.90
C PHE A 228 31.42 9.97 2.59
N ILE A 229 31.35 11.15 1.93
CA ILE A 229 31.95 11.36 0.60
C ILE A 229 33.48 11.26 0.63
N LYS A 230 34.15 11.69 1.72
CA LYS A 230 35.62 11.66 1.82
C LYS A 230 36.24 10.26 1.71
N GLU A 231 35.49 9.21 2.08
CA GLU A 231 35.98 7.83 2.10
C GLU A 231 35.34 6.95 1.01
N VAL A 232 34.52 7.53 0.12
CA VAL A 232 34.05 6.83 -1.08
C VAL A 232 35.16 6.93 -2.14
N PRO A 233 35.73 5.79 -2.60
CA PRO A 233 36.79 5.77 -3.62
C PRO A 233 36.34 6.31 -4.98
#